data_AF-A0A4S2FXS6-F1
#
_entry.id   AF-A0A4S2FXS6-F1
#
_cell.length_a   1.000
_cell.length_b   1.000
_cell.length_c   1.000
_cell.angle_alpha   90.00
_cell.angle_beta   90.00
_cell.angle_gamma   90.00
#
_symmetry.space_group_name_H-M   'P 1'
#
loop_
_entity.id
_entity.type
_entity.pdbx_description
1 polymer ?
#
loop_
_entity_poly.entity_id
_entity_poly.type
_entity_poly.pdbx_seq_one_letter_code
_entity_poly.pdbx_strand_id
1 'polypeptide(L)'
;MTEPKTKKCEVCGEKKSIQDFSKAYKNRCKACVAAEARMHRASQDAEAGRIKPRLKDGVHRVGSRVVTFKKARIRATGEIVEVMPQDEPMTYTGYPYKAVDGRLIPSCALQFEPEIDWEQRTFEAALAALTGILSNPAITDCYDDGVMTSAAHDAEIAARTLIAELQKGEAR
;
A
#
# COMPACT_ATOMS: atom_id res chain seq x y z
N MET A 1 -65.66 13.85 10.69
CA MET A 1 -64.53 13.02 10.24
C MET A 1 -63.73 13.86 9.25
N THR A 2 -62.53 14.32 9.60
CA THR A 2 -61.68 15.13 8.71
C THR A 2 -60.84 14.21 7.84
N GLU A 3 -61.07 14.23 6.52
CA GLU A 3 -60.30 13.44 5.57
C GLU A 3 -58.79 13.74 5.68
N PRO A 4 -57.92 12.72 5.63
CA PRO A 4 -56.48 12.94 5.69
C PRO A 4 -56.02 13.66 4.42
N LYS A 5 -55.50 14.88 4.58
CA LYS A 5 -54.93 15.65 3.47
C LYS A 5 -53.77 14.87 2.83
N THR A 6 -53.92 14.51 1.56
CA THR A 6 -52.90 13.80 0.76
C THR A 6 -52.22 14.73 -0.23
N LYS A 7 -50.93 14.48 -0.53
CA LYS A 7 -50.12 15.24 -1.50
C LYS A 7 -49.34 14.29 -2.41
N LYS A 8 -49.09 14.71 -3.66
CA LYS A 8 -48.29 13.95 -4.64
C LYS A 8 -46.79 14.21 -4.45
N CYS A 9 -45.97 13.17 -4.47
CA CYS A 9 -44.51 13.30 -4.45
C CYS A 9 -43.96 13.61 -5.84
N GLU A 10 -43.01 14.55 -5.94
CA GLU A 10 -42.37 14.92 -7.21
C GLU A 10 -41.37 13.88 -7.75
N VAL A 11 -40.84 13.01 -6.88
CA VAL A 11 -39.83 12.00 -7.28
C VAL A 11 -40.48 10.67 -7.69
N CYS A 12 -41.39 10.13 -6.87
CA CYS A 12 -42.06 8.86 -7.17
C CYS A 12 -43.47 9.00 -7.75
N GLY A 13 -44.05 10.21 -7.81
CA GLY A 13 -45.36 10.46 -8.39
C GLY A 13 -46.58 9.96 -7.58
N GLU A 14 -46.37 9.25 -6.46
CA GLU A 14 -47.46 8.68 -5.66
C GLU A 14 -48.15 9.74 -4.77
N LYS A 15 -49.46 9.59 -4.57
CA LYS A 15 -50.24 10.37 -3.59
C LYS A 15 -50.07 9.74 -2.20
N LYS A 16 -49.44 10.47 -1.28
CA LYS A 16 -49.16 10.02 0.08
C LYS A 16 -49.76 10.97 1.10
N SER A 17 -49.90 10.51 2.35
CA SER A 17 -50.33 11.40 3.44
C SER A 17 -49.30 12.51 3.64
N ILE A 18 -49.73 13.70 4.09
CA ILE A 18 -48.79 14.79 4.40
C ILE A 18 -47.75 14.37 5.46
N GLN A 19 -48.07 13.40 6.33
CA GLN A 19 -47.15 12.90 7.35
C GLN A 19 -45.97 12.12 6.77
N ASP A 20 -46.11 11.59 5.55
CA ASP A 20 -45.06 10.85 4.84
C ASP A 20 -44.11 11.75 4.04
N PHE A 21 -44.33 13.06 4.06
CA PHE A 21 -43.45 14.05 3.44
C PHE A 21 -42.32 14.48 4.39
N SER A 22 -41.18 14.82 3.79
CA SER A 22 -40.04 15.33 4.55
C SER A 22 -40.34 16.73 5.09
N LYS A 23 -39.86 17.02 6.31
CA LYS A 23 -39.93 18.36 6.90
C LYS A 23 -39.04 19.36 6.15
N ALA A 24 -37.87 18.90 5.67
CA ALA A 24 -36.91 19.72 4.93
C ALA A 24 -37.28 19.83 3.44
N TYR A 25 -37.81 18.75 2.85
CA TYR A 25 -38.20 18.72 1.43
C TYR A 25 -39.72 18.62 1.29
N LYS A 26 -40.39 19.78 1.27
CA LYS A 26 -41.85 19.93 1.32
C LYS A 26 -42.62 19.19 0.22
N ASN A 27 -42.00 18.84 -0.90
CA ASN A 27 -42.63 18.15 -2.04
C ASN A 27 -42.08 16.73 -2.29
N ARG A 28 -41.21 16.23 -1.41
CA ARG A 28 -40.63 14.89 -1.53
C ARG A 28 -41.05 14.02 -0.34
N CYS A 29 -41.40 12.76 -0.62
CA CYS A 29 -41.68 11.80 0.44
C CYS A 29 -40.39 11.37 1.15
N LYS A 30 -40.49 11.00 2.43
CA LYS A 30 -39.34 10.58 3.26
C LYS A 30 -38.56 9.42 2.64
N ALA A 31 -39.24 8.50 1.98
CA ALA A 31 -38.62 7.35 1.31
C ALA A 31 -37.70 7.77 0.16
N CYS A 32 -38.14 8.69 -0.70
CA CYS A 32 -37.32 9.20 -1.80
C CYS A 32 -36.10 9.97 -1.29
N VAL A 33 -36.28 10.81 -0.26
CA VAL A 33 -35.16 11.54 0.37
C VAL A 33 -34.14 10.57 0.99
N ALA A 34 -34.61 9.51 1.66
CA ALA A 34 -33.73 8.49 2.22
C ALA A 34 -32.98 7.70 1.13
N ALA A 35 -33.62 7.44 -0.01
CA ALA A 35 -32.98 6.78 -1.15
C ALA A 35 -31.88 7.66 -1.77
N GLU A 36 -32.18 8.95 -1.99
CA GLU A 36 -31.24 9.93 -2.53
C GLU A 36 -30.02 10.10 -1.59
N ALA A 37 -30.25 10.18 -0.28
CA ALA A 37 -29.16 10.24 0.72
C ALA A 37 -28.31 8.95 0.80
N ARG A 38 -28.88 7.78 0.46
CA ARG A 38 -28.12 6.53 0.34
C ARG A 38 -27.27 6.52 -0.92
N MET A 39 -27.82 6.96 -2.04
CA MET A 39 -27.10 7.06 -3.31
C MET A 39 -25.95 8.06 -3.23
N HIS A 40 -26.15 9.23 -2.60
CA HIS A 40 -25.12 10.24 -2.42
C HIS A 40 -23.95 9.74 -1.54
N ARG A 41 -24.25 8.98 -0.47
CA ARG A 41 -23.22 8.36 0.36
C ARG A 41 -22.45 7.29 -0.41
N ALA A 42 -23.16 6.41 -1.12
CA ALA A 42 -22.52 5.39 -1.95
C ALA A 42 -21.62 5.99 -3.05
N SER A 43 -22.03 7.10 -3.68
CA SER A 43 -21.19 7.80 -4.67
C SER A 43 -19.97 8.47 -4.03
N GLN A 44 -20.12 9.05 -2.85
CA GLN A 44 -18.99 9.62 -2.10
C GLN A 44 -18.01 8.54 -1.64
N ASP A 45 -18.51 7.38 -1.19
CA ASP A 45 -17.67 6.25 -0.77
C ASP A 45 -16.94 5.62 -1.96
N ALA A 46 -17.59 5.50 -3.11
CA ALA A 46 -16.98 5.02 -4.35
C ALA A 46 -15.90 5.97 -4.86
N GLU A 47 -16.15 7.28 -4.84
CA GLU A 47 -15.18 8.30 -5.22
C GLU A 47 -14.00 8.37 -4.24
N ALA A 48 -14.27 8.28 -2.94
CA ALA A 48 -13.24 8.17 -1.91
C ALA A 48 -12.41 6.88 -2.04
N GLY A 49 -13.01 5.79 -2.52
CA GLY A 49 -12.31 4.55 -2.84
C GLY A 49 -11.37 4.68 -4.05
N ARG A 50 -11.74 5.50 -5.04
CA ARG A 50 -10.97 5.75 -6.26
C ARG A 50 -9.79 6.69 -6.05
N ILE A 51 -9.92 7.65 -5.14
CA ILE A 51 -8.90 8.68 -4.85
C ILE A 51 -7.90 8.23 -3.78
N LYS A 52 -8.15 7.17 -3.00
CA LYS A 52 -7.14 6.64 -2.07
C LYS A 52 -5.97 6.06 -2.88
N PRO A 53 -4.78 6.69 -2.89
CA PRO A 53 -3.62 6.01 -3.44
C PRO A 53 -3.48 4.68 -2.69
N ARG A 54 -3.23 3.59 -3.43
CA ARG A 54 -2.71 2.36 -2.84
C ARG A 54 -1.40 2.75 -2.18
N LEU A 55 -1.42 3.02 -0.88
CA LEU A 55 -0.21 3.25 -0.11
C LEU A 55 0.65 1.99 -0.27
N LYS A 56 1.93 2.20 -0.58
CA LYS A 56 2.92 1.11 -0.68
C LYS A 56 2.99 0.35 0.65
N ASP A 57 3.45 -0.90 0.61
CA ASP A 57 3.60 -1.73 1.80
C ASP A 57 4.37 -0.98 2.90
N GLY A 58 3.84 -1.02 4.12
CA GLY A 58 4.39 -0.29 5.28
C GLY A 58 3.96 1.17 5.40
N VAL A 59 3.20 1.74 4.47
CA VAL A 59 2.61 3.08 4.66
C VAL A 59 1.15 2.92 5.08
N HIS A 60 0.79 3.43 6.25
CA HIS A 60 -0.56 3.34 6.81
C HIS A 60 -1.12 4.75 7.05
N ARG A 61 -2.44 4.90 6.88
CA ARG A 61 -3.15 6.10 7.35
C ARG A 61 -3.69 5.88 8.74
N VAL A 62 -3.22 6.67 9.70
CA VAL A 62 -3.78 6.74 11.06
C VAL A 62 -4.47 8.10 11.21
N GLY A 63 -5.79 8.11 11.05
CA GLY A 63 -6.57 9.35 10.97
C GLY A 63 -6.20 10.19 9.76
N SER A 64 -5.74 11.43 9.99
CA SER A 64 -5.27 12.36 8.95
C SER A 64 -3.77 12.24 8.63
N ARG A 65 -3.00 11.48 9.43
CA ARG A 65 -1.54 11.34 9.26
C ARG A 65 -1.20 10.11 8.43
N VAL A 66 -0.26 10.29 7.51
CA VAL A 66 0.41 9.20 6.79
C VAL A 66 1.61 8.78 7.63
N VAL A 67 1.64 7.52 8.02
CA VAL A 67 2.67 6.94 8.88
C VAL A 67 3.41 5.85 8.10
N THR A 68 4.73 5.86 8.15
CA THR A 68 5.56 4.79 7.60
C THR A 68 6.01 3.86 8.72
N PHE A 69 5.52 2.64 8.70
CA PHE A 69 5.96 1.53 9.55
C PHE A 69 7.16 0.84 8.90
N LYS A 70 8.14 0.48 9.74
CA LYS A 70 9.30 -0.32 9.36
C LYS A 70 9.22 -1.67 10.05
N LYS A 71 9.48 -2.75 9.32
CA LYS A 71 9.67 -4.07 9.91
C LYS A 71 11.02 -4.12 10.61
N ALA A 72 11.04 -4.62 11.83
CA ALA A 72 12.23 -4.74 12.64
C ALA A 72 12.16 -5.98 13.49
N ARG A 73 13.33 -6.59 13.71
CA ARG A 73 13.48 -7.70 14.64
C ARG A 73 13.88 -7.19 16.02
N ILE A 74 13.20 -7.63 17.07
CA ILE A 74 13.61 -7.35 18.45
C ILE A 74 14.83 -8.22 18.78
N ARG A 75 15.95 -7.62 19.15
CA ARG A 75 17.22 -8.33 19.40
C ARG A 75 17.11 -9.37 20.52
N ALA A 76 16.35 -9.08 21.57
CA ALA A 76 16.23 -9.94 22.75
C ALA A 76 15.37 -11.19 22.52
N THR A 77 14.27 -11.05 21.78
CA THR A 77 13.29 -12.15 21.59
C THR A 77 13.35 -12.77 20.20
N GLY A 78 13.96 -12.07 19.23
CA GLY A 78 13.95 -12.44 17.83
C GLY A 78 12.61 -12.23 17.12
N GLU A 79 11.60 -11.67 17.81
CA GLU A 79 10.27 -11.37 17.28
C GLU A 79 10.33 -10.28 16.20
N ILE A 80 9.58 -10.47 15.10
CA ILE A 80 9.46 -9.49 14.02
C ILE A 80 8.24 -8.62 14.29
N VAL A 81 8.46 -7.32 14.40
CA VAL A 81 7.44 -6.31 14.70
C VAL A 81 7.46 -5.18 13.68
N GLU A 82 6.29 -4.64 13.37
CA GLU A 82 6.17 -3.39 12.61
C GLU A 82 6.15 -2.21 13.56
N VAL A 83 7.04 -1.25 13.33
CA VAL A 83 7.25 -0.13 14.23
C VAL A 83 7.26 1.22 13.52
N MET A 84 6.76 2.25 14.20
CA MET A 84 6.81 3.65 13.76
C MET A 84 7.73 4.46 14.71
N PRO A 85 8.61 5.33 14.20
CA PRO A 85 9.37 6.25 15.04
C PRO A 85 8.45 7.23 15.79
N GLN A 86 8.74 7.52 17.05
CA GLN A 86 8.09 8.60 17.80
C GLN A 86 9.00 9.84 17.82
N ASP A 87 8.38 11.02 17.67
CA ASP A 87 9.09 12.30 17.74
C ASP A 87 9.43 12.71 19.19
N GLU A 88 8.80 12.08 20.19
CA GLU A 88 9.04 12.35 21.60
C GLU A 88 10.23 11.52 22.12
N PRO A 89 11.30 12.16 22.62
CA PRO A 89 12.45 11.45 23.14
C PRO A 89 12.10 10.70 24.43
N MET A 90 12.61 9.48 24.57
CA MET A 90 12.58 8.79 25.87
C MET A 90 13.66 9.39 26.77
N THR A 91 13.40 9.46 28.07
CA THR A 91 14.19 10.23 29.04
C THR A 91 15.69 9.95 29.07
N TYR A 92 16.18 8.82 28.55
CA TYR A 92 17.61 8.47 28.58
C TYR A 92 18.19 7.64 27.40
N THR A 93 17.39 7.12 26.46
CA THR A 93 17.87 6.09 25.50
C THR A 93 17.53 6.36 24.02
N GLY A 94 17.33 7.62 23.66
CA GLY A 94 16.99 8.03 22.29
C GLY A 94 15.49 7.95 21.96
N TYR A 95 15.16 8.06 20.68
CA TYR A 95 13.78 8.05 20.20
C TYR A 95 13.19 6.63 20.20
N PRO A 96 12.09 6.38 20.93
CA PRO A 96 11.42 5.10 20.89
C PRO A 96 10.72 4.86 19.57
N TYR A 97 10.59 3.58 19.28
CA TYR A 97 9.72 3.07 18.24
C TYR A 97 8.44 2.53 18.88
N LYS A 98 7.29 2.89 18.32
CA LYS A 98 6.00 2.35 18.75
C LYS A 98 5.60 1.22 17.82
N ALA A 99 5.44 0.03 18.36
CA ALA A 99 4.90 -1.12 17.64
C ALA A 99 3.39 -0.97 17.38
N VAL A 100 2.86 -1.70 16.40
CA VAL A 100 1.42 -1.70 16.06
C VAL A 100 0.55 -2.09 17.27
N ASP A 101 1.04 -2.96 18.13
CA ASP A 101 0.38 -3.39 19.37
C ASP A 101 0.43 -2.34 20.50
N GLY A 102 1.10 -1.21 20.28
CA GLY A 102 1.23 -0.10 21.21
C GLY A 102 2.46 -0.15 22.12
N ARG A 103 3.30 -1.20 22.05
CA ARG A 103 4.53 -1.29 22.85
C ARG A 103 5.55 -0.23 22.42
N LEU A 104 6.24 0.36 23.39
CA LEU A 104 7.39 1.24 23.14
C LEU A 104 8.67 0.43 23.21
N ILE A 105 9.40 0.39 22.10
CA ILE A 105 10.63 -0.38 21.94
C ILE A 105 11.77 0.61 21.70
N PRO A 106 12.84 0.59 22.52
CA PRO A 106 13.98 1.47 22.30
C PRO A 106 14.70 1.09 21.00
N SER A 107 15.24 2.09 20.29
CA SER A 107 15.94 1.88 19.01
C SER A 107 17.09 0.87 19.11
N CYS A 108 17.80 0.85 20.24
CA CYS A 108 18.91 -0.09 20.47
C CYS A 108 18.46 -1.56 20.58
N ALA A 109 17.19 -1.82 20.91
CA ALA A 109 16.63 -3.16 20.97
C ALA A 109 16.12 -3.67 19.62
N LEU A 110 16.10 -2.81 18.60
CA LEU A 110 15.66 -3.16 17.26
C LEU A 110 16.85 -3.45 16.34
N GLN A 111 16.62 -4.38 15.42
CA GLN A 111 17.46 -4.65 14.28
C GLN A 111 16.58 -4.54 13.04
N PHE A 112 16.75 -3.44 12.30
CA PHE A 112 16.14 -3.30 10.99
C PHE A 112 16.92 -4.17 10.01
N GLU A 113 16.22 -4.93 9.17
CA GLU A 113 16.86 -5.54 8.01
C GLU A 113 17.37 -4.41 7.10
N PRO A 114 18.58 -4.53 6.56
CA PRO A 114 19.10 -3.53 5.64
C PRO A 114 18.17 -3.44 4.43
N GLU A 115 17.87 -2.21 4.02
CA GLU A 115 17.12 -1.98 2.78
C GLU A 115 17.97 -2.53 1.63
N ILE A 116 17.45 -3.57 0.96
CA ILE A 116 18.16 -4.19 -0.15
C ILE A 116 18.01 -3.28 -1.36
N ASP A 117 19.12 -2.68 -1.77
CA ASP A 117 19.20 -2.01 -3.06
C ASP A 117 19.22 -3.07 -4.18
N TRP A 118 18.03 -3.36 -4.69
CA TRP A 118 17.84 -4.33 -5.75
C TRP A 118 18.50 -3.94 -7.06
N GLU A 119 18.66 -2.64 -7.33
CA GLU A 119 19.34 -2.15 -8.53
C GLU A 119 20.84 -2.45 -8.44
N GLN A 120 21.45 -2.11 -7.30
CA GLN A 120 22.85 -2.45 -7.02
C GLN A 120 23.08 -3.97 -7.03
N ARG A 121 22.20 -4.76 -6.42
CA ARG A 121 22.30 -6.24 -6.45
C ARG A 121 22.18 -6.82 -7.86
N THR A 122 21.31 -6.24 -8.69
CA THR A 122 21.18 -6.66 -10.08
C THR A 122 22.45 -6.35 -10.87
N PHE A 123 23.02 -5.16 -10.66
CA PHE A 123 24.29 -4.77 -11.28
C PHE A 123 25.45 -5.70 -10.88
N GLU A 124 25.59 -6.00 -9.60
CA GLU A 124 26.62 -6.91 -9.09
C GLU A 124 26.46 -8.34 -9.64
N ALA A 125 25.22 -8.85 -9.70
CA ALA A 125 24.93 -10.16 -10.27
C ALA A 125 25.24 -10.21 -11.77
N ALA A 126 24.88 -9.15 -12.52
CA ALA A 126 25.19 -9.04 -13.94
C ALA A 126 26.71 -8.98 -14.17
N LEU A 127 27.44 -8.21 -13.37
CA LEU A 127 28.90 -8.13 -13.46
C LEU A 127 29.56 -9.49 -13.18
N ALA A 128 29.06 -10.23 -12.18
CA ALA A 128 29.54 -11.58 -11.87
C ALA A 128 29.26 -12.56 -13.02
N ALA A 129 28.05 -12.52 -13.60
CA ALA A 129 27.69 -13.35 -14.75
C ALA A 129 28.55 -13.02 -15.97
N LEU A 130 28.74 -11.74 -16.28
CA LEU A 130 29.59 -11.27 -17.37
C LEU A 130 31.04 -11.73 -17.18
N THR A 131 31.56 -11.61 -15.96
CA THR A 131 32.91 -12.09 -15.63
C THR A 131 33.02 -13.60 -15.86
N GLY A 132 32.02 -14.37 -15.46
CA GLY A 132 31.98 -15.82 -15.70
C GLY A 132 31.94 -16.19 -17.18
N ILE A 133 31.13 -15.49 -17.97
CA ILE A 133 31.03 -15.66 -19.43
C ILE A 133 32.37 -15.38 -20.10
N LEU A 134 32.98 -14.24 -19.80
CA LEU A 134 34.25 -13.81 -20.41
C LEU A 134 35.45 -14.63 -19.94
N SER A 135 35.36 -15.31 -18.80
CA SER A 135 36.43 -16.18 -18.28
C SER A 135 36.41 -17.58 -18.91
N ASN A 136 35.39 -17.93 -19.71
CA ASN A 136 35.26 -19.24 -20.33
C ASN A 136 35.47 -19.16 -21.86
N PRO A 137 36.64 -19.59 -22.38
CA PRO A 137 36.95 -19.52 -23.80
C PRO A 137 35.93 -20.24 -24.70
N ALA A 138 35.37 -21.35 -24.23
CA ALA A 138 34.38 -22.13 -24.98
C ALA A 138 33.04 -21.41 -25.15
N ILE A 139 32.75 -20.40 -24.31
CA ILE A 139 31.58 -19.54 -24.43
C ILE A 139 31.95 -18.29 -25.21
N THR A 140 33.16 -17.75 -25.05
CA THR A 140 33.55 -16.53 -25.79
C THR A 140 33.68 -16.75 -27.29
N ASP A 141 33.97 -17.98 -27.73
CA ASP A 141 34.04 -18.37 -29.15
C ASP A 141 32.69 -18.26 -29.89
N CYS A 142 31.56 -18.12 -29.16
CA CYS A 142 30.24 -17.92 -29.78
C CYS A 142 29.87 -16.44 -29.99
N TYR A 143 30.73 -15.51 -29.57
CA TYR A 143 30.54 -14.07 -29.77
C TYR A 143 31.44 -13.56 -30.89
N ASP A 144 30.85 -12.88 -31.88
CA ASP A 144 31.61 -12.27 -32.97
C ASP A 144 32.56 -11.17 -32.47
N ASP A 145 33.76 -11.11 -33.06
CA ASP A 145 34.81 -10.13 -32.74
C ASP A 145 34.27 -8.70 -32.81
N GLY A 146 34.24 -8.02 -31.66
CA GLY A 146 33.79 -6.63 -31.52
C GLY A 146 32.39 -6.45 -30.92
N VAL A 147 31.66 -7.53 -30.63
CA VAL A 147 30.29 -7.48 -30.09
C VAL A 147 30.25 -8.05 -28.68
N MET A 148 30.93 -7.40 -27.72
CA MET A 148 30.77 -7.73 -26.28
C MET A 148 29.38 -7.34 -25.74
N THR A 149 28.52 -6.75 -26.58
CA THR A 149 27.15 -6.35 -26.24
C THR A 149 26.22 -7.55 -26.05
N SER A 150 26.46 -8.67 -26.75
CA SER A 150 25.70 -9.91 -26.58
C SER A 150 26.02 -10.58 -25.24
N ALA A 151 27.30 -10.70 -24.88
CA ALA A 151 27.72 -11.19 -23.56
C ALA A 151 27.17 -10.33 -22.41
N ALA A 152 27.16 -9.00 -22.57
CA ALA A 152 26.57 -8.09 -21.59
C ALA A 152 25.04 -8.26 -21.48
N HIS A 153 24.35 -8.47 -22.60
CA HIS A 153 22.92 -8.72 -22.63
C HIS A 153 22.55 -10.04 -21.93
N ASP A 154 23.29 -11.11 -22.20
CA ASP A 154 23.09 -12.42 -21.56
C ASP A 154 23.29 -12.34 -20.04
N ALA A 155 24.31 -11.60 -19.61
CA ALA A 155 24.58 -11.34 -18.20
C ALA A 155 23.46 -10.53 -17.52
N GLU A 156 22.91 -9.53 -18.20
CA GLU A 156 21.78 -8.74 -17.71
C GLU A 156 20.53 -9.62 -17.51
N ILE A 157 20.21 -10.45 -18.51
CA ILE A 157 19.05 -11.37 -18.44
C ILE A 157 19.23 -12.34 -17.27
N ALA A 158 20.38 -12.99 -17.18
CA ALA A 158 20.67 -13.95 -16.10
C ALA A 158 20.51 -13.31 -14.72
N ALA A 159 21.03 -12.09 -14.53
CA ALA A 159 20.90 -11.35 -13.28
C ALA A 159 19.44 -11.01 -12.95
N ARG A 160 18.68 -10.51 -13.93
CA ARG A 160 17.26 -10.15 -13.72
C ARG A 160 16.41 -11.36 -13.38
N THR A 161 16.66 -12.50 -14.03
CA THR A 161 15.98 -13.77 -13.72
C THR A 161 16.32 -14.24 -12.31
N LEU A 162 17.59 -14.20 -11.91
CA LEU A 162 18.03 -14.59 -10.57
C LEU A 162 17.38 -13.73 -9.48
N ILE A 163 17.38 -12.41 -9.66
CA ILE A 163 16.76 -11.47 -8.72
C ILE A 163 15.25 -11.72 -8.62
N ALA A 164 14.58 -11.98 -9.73
CA ALA A 164 13.16 -12.29 -9.73
C ALA A 164 12.83 -13.57 -8.92
N GLU A 165 13.69 -14.59 -8.96
CA GLU A 165 13.52 -15.79 -8.12
C GLU A 165 13.78 -15.50 -6.63
N LEU A 166 14.78 -14.68 -6.30
CA LEU A 166 15.07 -14.30 -4.91
C LEU A 166 13.91 -13.50 -4.29
N GLN A 167 13.33 -12.56 -5.04
CA GLN A 167 12.19 -11.77 -4.60
C GLN A 167 10.92 -12.61 -4.37
N LYS A 168 10.73 -13.74 -5.09
CA LYS A 168 9.64 -14.68 -4.81
C LYS A 168 9.78 -15.35 -3.43
N GLY A 169 11.01 -15.51 -2.96
CA GLY A 169 11.31 -16.11 -1.65
C GLY A 169 10.99 -15.20 -0.47
N GLU A 170 11.10 -13.88 -0.63
CA GLU A 170 10.77 -12.89 0.42
C GLU A 170 9.27 -12.73 0.68
N ALA A 171 8.42 -13.14 -0.26
CA ALA A 171 6.97 -13.04 -0.12
C ALA A 171 6.32 -14.18 0.68
N ARG A 172 7.11 -15.09 1.26
CA ARG A 172 6.64 -16.21 2.11
C ARG A 172 6.86 -15.91 3.59
#